data_AF-A0A5R9FWA9-F1
#
_entry.id   AF-A0A5R9FWA9-F1
#
_cell.length_a   1.000
_cell.length_b   1.000
_cell.length_c   1.000
_cell.angle_alpha   90.00
_cell.angle_beta   90.00
_cell.angle_gamma   90.00
#
_symmetry.space_group_name_H-M   'P 1'
#
loop_
_entity.id
_entity.type
_entity.pdbx_description
1 polymer ?
#
loop_
_entity_poly.entity_id
_entity_poly.type
_entity_poly.pdbx_seq_one_letter_code
_entity_poly.pdbx_strand_id
1 'polypeptide(L)' 'MSTWPTTASAMLISAGLHGHKYAIDAAVAEMALRQRRPVVMLTSDIDDMAKLCGDRVRLVAV' A
#
# COMPACT_ATOMS: atom_id res chain seq x y z
N MET A 1 11.94 -15.75 3.98
CA MET A 1 12.03 -14.97 2.73
C MET A 1 10.61 -14.71 2.28
N SER A 2 10.07 -13.52 2.57
CA SER A 2 8.66 -13.20 2.35
C SER A 2 8.36 -13.07 0.86
N THR A 3 7.35 -13.79 0.39
CA THR A 3 6.84 -13.73 -0.99
C THR A 3 6.06 -12.43 -1.20
N TRP A 4 6.77 -11.33 -1.45
CA TRP A 4 6.19 -10.00 -1.71
C TRP A 4 5.08 -10.00 -2.77
N PRO A 5 5.20 -10.71 -3.91
CA PRO A 5 4.15 -10.71 -4.92
C PRO A 5 2.80 -11.21 -4.38
N THR A 6 2.83 -12.20 -3.47
CA THR A 6 1.62 -12.78 -2.88
C THR A 6 0.96 -11.83 -1.89
N THR A 7 1.74 -11.01 -1.19
CA THR A 7 1.20 -10.13 -0.14
C THR A 7 0.52 -8.90 -0.75
N ALA A 8 1.11 -8.30 -1.79
CA ALA A 8 0.48 -7.20 -2.54
C ALA A 8 -0.78 -7.66 -3.29
N SER A 9 -0.73 -8.83 -3.93
CA SER A 9 -1.91 -9.40 -4.61
C SER A 9 -3.03 -9.74 -3.62
N ALA A 10 -2.70 -10.29 -2.45
CA ALA A 10 -3.68 -10.56 -1.39
C ALA A 10 -4.30 -9.26 -0.84
N MET A 11 -3.51 -8.19 -0.71
CA MET A 11 -4.00 -6.87 -0.31
C MET A 11 -5.04 -6.33 -1.30
N LEU A 12 -4.77 -6.44 -2.60
CA LEU A 12 -5.72 -6.05 -3.65
C LEU A 12 -7.02 -6.83 -3.58
N ILE A 13 -6.94 -8.15 -3.41
CA ILE A 13 -8.12 -9.02 -3.24
C ILE A 13 -8.92 -8.60 -2.01
N SER A 14 -8.24 -8.38 -0.88
CA SER A 14 -8.89 -7.95 0.36
C SER A 14 -9.55 -6.57 0.26
N ALA A 15 -8.98 -5.67 -0.54
CA ALA A 15 -9.52 -4.33 -0.77
C ALA A 15 -10.56 -4.27 -1.91
N GLY A 16 -10.79 -5.37 -2.63
CA GLY A 16 -11.67 -5.39 -3.81
C GLY A 16 -11.15 -4.55 -4.98
N LEU A 17 -9.83 -4.36 -5.08
CA LEU A 17 -9.18 -3.49 -6.06
C LEU A 17 -8.58 -4.27 -7.23
N HIS A 18 -8.73 -3.73 -8.43
CA HIS A 18 -8.24 -4.37 -9.65
C HIS A 18 -6.72 -4.20 -9.81
N GLY A 19 -5.99 -5.29 -10.01
CA GLY A 19 -4.53 -5.24 -10.11
C GLY A 19 -3.98 -4.42 -11.28
N HIS A 20 -4.68 -4.36 -12.42
CA HIS A 20 -4.25 -3.53 -13.55
C HIS A 20 -4.25 -2.03 -13.23
N LYS A 21 -5.03 -1.60 -12.23
CA LYS A 21 -5.09 -0.21 -11.78
C LYS A 21 -4.18 0.05 -10.56
N TYR A 22 -4.03 -0.94 -9.68
CA TYR A 22 -3.50 -0.76 -8.33
C TYR A 22 -2.24 -1.57 -7.98
N ALA A 23 -1.64 -2.29 -8.93
CA ALA A 23 -0.52 -3.19 -8.64
C ALA A 23 0.69 -2.47 -8.03
N ILE A 24 1.02 -1.27 -8.51
CA ILE A 24 2.15 -0.49 -7.98
C ILE A 24 1.80 0.06 -6.60
N ASP A 25 0.61 0.64 -6.43
CA ASP A 25 0.16 1.16 -5.14
C ASP A 25 0.17 0.07 -4.06
N ALA A 26 -0.30 -1.13 -4.39
CA ALA A 26 -0.29 -2.27 -3.48
C ALA A 26 1.13 -2.72 -3.13
N ALA A 27 2.06 -2.73 -4.09
CA ALA A 27 3.45 -3.05 -3.81
C ALA A 27 4.09 -2.01 -2.87
N VAL A 28 3.83 -0.72 -3.10
CA VAL A 28 4.35 0.38 -2.27
C VAL A 28 3.72 0.38 -0.87
N ALA A 29 2.42 0.09 -0.76
CA ALA A 29 1.74 -0.08 0.53
C ALA A 29 2.32 -1.26 1.31
N GLU A 30 2.51 -2.41 0.65
CA GLU A 30 3.09 -3.63 1.24
C GLU A 30 4.49 -3.35 1.80
N MET A 31 5.32 -2.66 1.02
CA MET A 31 6.64 -2.18 1.43
C MET A 31 6.59 -1.33 2.69
N ALA A 32 5.73 -0.31 2.69
CA ALA A 32 5.60 0.62 3.80
C ALA A 32 5.14 -0.08 5.08
N LEU A 33 4.19 -1.02 4.95
CA LEU A 33 3.62 -1.76 6.07
C LEU A 33 4.57 -2.78 6.72
N ARG A 34 5.62 -3.21 6.01
CA ARG A 34 6.68 -4.06 6.58
C ARG A 34 7.69 -3.27 7.42
N GLN A 35 7.76 -1.95 7.26
CA GLN A 35 8.75 -1.14 7.96
C GLN A 35 8.40 -0.99 9.44
N ARG A 36 9.45 -0.86 10.26
CA ARG A 36 9.28 -0.45 11.66
C ARG A 36 8.76 0.98 11.70
N ARG A 37 7.73 1.21 12.53
CA ARG A 37 7.12 2.53 12.70
C ARG A 37 8.09 3.51 13.39
N PRO A 38 8.06 4.80 13.05
CA PRO A 38 7.09 5.48 12.17
C PRO A 38 7.45 5.44 10.68
N VAL A 39 6.42 5.46 9.80
CA VAL A 39 6.57 5.47 8.33
C VAL A 39 5.75 6.63 7.77
N VAL A 40 6.34 7.40 6.86
CA VAL A 40 5.69 8.50 6.12
C VAL A 40 5.75 8.20 4.63
N MET A 41 4.66 8.44 3.92
CA MET A 41 4.58 8.30 2.46
C MET A 41 4.12 9.61 1.84
N LEU A 42 4.93 10.10 0.91
CA LEU A 42 4.60 11.23 0.04
C LEU A 42 3.92 10.67 -1.21
N THR A 43 2.70 11.11 -1.49
CA THR A 43 1.94 10.62 -2.65
C THR A 43 0.96 11.69 -3.14
N SER A 44 0.81 11.79 -4.46
CA SER A 44 -0.26 12.58 -5.06
C SER A 44 -1.62 11.88 -4.95
N ASP A 45 -1.63 10.55 -4.80
CA ASP A 45 -2.84 9.74 -4.73
C ASP A 45 -3.12 9.30 -3.29
N ILE A 46 -3.62 10.25 -2.49
CA ILE A 46 -3.87 10.06 -1.06
C ILE A 46 -5.01 9.07 -0.84
N ASP A 47 -6.08 9.16 -1.63
CA ASP A 47 -7.28 8.36 -1.44
C ASP A 47 -7.01 6.88 -1.70
N ASP A 48 -6.25 6.56 -2.74
CA ASP A 48 -5.92 5.18 -3.05
C ASP A 48 -4.90 4.59 -2.07
N MET A 49 -3.91 5.38 -1.62
CA MET A 49 -2.99 4.93 -0.58
C MET A 49 -3.63 4.79 0.81
N ALA A 50 -4.67 5.57 1.11
CA ALA A 50 -5.44 5.43 2.36
C ALA A 50 -6.18 4.08 2.42
N LYS A 51 -6.76 3.63 1.30
CA LYS A 51 -7.44 2.32 1.21
C LYS A 51 -6.50 1.15 1.49
N LEU A 52 -5.24 1.26 1.05
CA LEU A 52 -4.26 0.18 1.13
C LEU A 52 -3.47 0.17 2.45
N CYS A 53 -3.06 1.35 2.94
CA CYS A 53 -2.24 1.47 4.14
C CYS A 53 -3.07 1.51 5.44
N GLY A 54 -4.29 2.03 5.38
CA GLY A 54 -5.03 2.47 6.56
C GLY A 54 -4.21 3.42 7.43
N ASP A 55 -4.48 3.43 8.73
CA ASP A 55 -3.85 4.39 9.67
C ASP A 55 -2.41 4.03 10.08
N ARG A 56 -1.82 3.00 9.46
CA ARG A 56 -0.49 2.50 9.81
C ARG A 56 0.64 3.32 9.20
N VAL A 57 0.38 4.00 8.09
CA VAL A 57 1.33 4.86 7.36
C VAL A 57 0.81 6.29 7.37
N ARG A 58 1.67 7.26 7.72
CA ARG A 58 1.29 8.67 7.64
C ARG A 58 1.40 9.14 6.19
N LEU A 59 0.28 9.54 5.60
CA LEU A 59 0.23 10.05 4.23
C LEU A 59 0.43 11.56 4.19
N VAL A 60 1.16 12.04 3.18
CA VAL A 60 1.41 13.47 2.93
C VAL A 60 1.20 13.71 1.44
N ALA A 61 0.29 14.64 1.11
CA ALA A 61 0.02 15.03 -0.26
C ALA A 61 1.22 15.77 -0.87
N VAL A 62 1.49 15.52 -2.15
CA VAL A 62 2.45 16.24 -2.98
C VAL A 62 1.84 16.70 -4.28
#